data_AF-A0A969LES1-F1
#
_entry.id   AF-A0A969LES1-F1
#
_cell.length_a   1.000
_cell.length_b   1.000
_cell.length_c   1.000
_cell.angle_alpha   90.00
_cell.angle_beta   90.00
_cell.angle_gamma   90.00
#
_symmetry.space_group_name_H-M   'P 1'
#
loop_
_entity.id
_entity.type
_entity.pdbx_description
1 polymer ?
#
loop_
_entity_poly.entity_id
_entity_poly.type
_entity_poly.pdbx_seq_one_letter_code
_entity_poly.pdbx_strand_id
1 'polypeptide(L)' 'MSMPKEAEPEMTTQDLLTILEEGLDNGRIAPHLVAYIAAELLGIDARETGYDDRVRLDETDDTNN' A
#
# COMPACT_ATOMS: atom_id res chain seq x y z
N MET A 1 -7.23 40.16 -16.69
CA MET A 1 -8.21 39.12 -16.36
C MET A 1 -7.43 37.86 -16.04
N SER A 2 -7.41 37.42 -14.79
CA SER A 2 -6.77 36.16 -14.41
C SER A 2 -7.67 35.02 -14.83
N MET A 3 -7.14 34.07 -15.60
CA MET A 3 -7.84 32.83 -15.91
C MET A 3 -8.12 32.08 -14.59
N PRO A 4 -9.29 31.46 -14.43
CA PRO A 4 -9.53 30.58 -13.30
C PRO A 4 -8.50 29.44 -13.37
N LYS A 5 -7.83 29.17 -12.25
CA LYS A 5 -6.93 28.02 -12.10
C LYS A 5 -7.77 26.77 -12.37
N GLU A 6 -7.45 26.02 -13.42
CA GLU A 6 -8.05 24.72 -13.67
C GLU A 6 -7.86 23.88 -12.40
N ALA A 7 -8.96 23.36 -11.85
CA ALA A 7 -8.89 22.49 -10.70
C ALA A 7 -8.19 21.21 -11.13
N GLU A 8 -7.02 20.92 -10.54
CA GLU A 8 -6.36 19.63 -10.69
C GLU A 8 -7.38 18.54 -10.33
N PRO A 9 -7.57 17.51 -11.17
CA PRO A 9 -8.51 16.44 -10.84
C PRO A 9 -8.09 15.80 -9.53
N GLU A 10 -9.00 15.77 -8.55
CA GLU A 10 -8.74 15.07 -7.29
C GLU A 10 -8.58 13.58 -7.57
N MET A 11 -7.41 13.04 -7.25
CA MET A 11 -7.12 11.63 -7.42
C MET A 11 -7.97 10.82 -6.46
N THR A 12 -8.76 9.89 -7.01
CA THR A 12 -9.70 9.09 -6.23
C THR A 12 -9.04 7.85 -5.65
N THR A 13 -9.68 7.21 -4.67
CA THR A 13 -9.25 5.90 -4.15
C THR A 13 -9.18 4.85 -5.26
N GLN A 14 -10.08 4.91 -6.25
CA GLN A 14 -10.09 3.98 -7.38
C GLN A 14 -8.86 4.16 -8.27
N ASP A 15 -8.42 5.40 -8.48
CA ASP A 15 -7.21 5.70 -9.25
C ASP A 15 -5.96 5.13 -8.55
N LEU A 16 -5.90 5.26 -7.23
CA LEU A 16 -4.81 4.69 -6.41
C LEU A 16 -4.78 3.15 -6.47
N LEU A 17 -5.94 2.49 -6.37
CA LEU A 17 -6.03 1.03 -6.50
C LEU A 17 -5.57 0.56 -7.89
N THR A 18 -5.91 1.30 -8.93
CA THR A 18 -5.50 1.00 -10.31
C THR A 18 -3.97 1.07 -10.45
N ILE A 19 -3.33 2.08 -9.86
CA ILE A 19 -1.87 2.21 -9.85
C ILE A 19 -1.20 1.06 -9.10
N LEU A 20 -1.80 0.60 -8.00
CA LEU A 20 -1.28 -0.54 -7.23
C LEU A 20 -1.39 -1.85 -8.02
N GLU A 21 -2.49 -2.08 -8.73
CA GLU A 21 -2.66 -3.23 -9.63
C GLU A 21 -1.61 -3.23 -10.74
N GLU A 22 -1.41 -2.09 -11.42
CA GLU A 22 -0.37 -1.98 -12.45
C GLU A 22 1.03 -2.24 -11.88
N GLY A 23 1.31 -1.70 -10.69
CA GLY A 23 2.57 -1.91 -9.97
C GLY A 23 2.80 -3.36 -9.53
N LEU A 24 1.73 -4.10 -9.22
CA LEU A 24 1.78 -5.53 -8.94
C LEU A 24 2.08 -6.32 -10.21
N ASP A 25 1.33 -6.06 -11.28
CA ASP A 25 1.40 -6.79 -12.54
C ASP A 25 2.76 -6.65 -13.23
N ASN A 26 3.37 -5.47 -13.13
CA ASN A 26 4.70 -5.21 -13.68
C ASN A 26 5.85 -5.58 -12.71
N GLY A 27 5.53 -6.10 -11.52
CA GLY A 27 6.49 -6.53 -10.51
C GLY A 27 7.27 -5.40 -9.83
N ARG A 28 6.83 -4.14 -9.95
CA ARG A 28 7.47 -3.00 -9.27
C ARG A 28 7.10 -2.92 -7.78
N ILE A 29 5.94 -3.43 -7.40
CA ILE A 29 5.46 -3.45 -6.02
C ILE A 29 5.28 -4.90 -5.59
N ALA A 30 5.84 -5.25 -4.43
CA ALA A 30 5.70 -6.59 -3.89
C ALA A 30 4.24 -6.87 -3.48
N PRO A 31 3.72 -8.10 -3.65
CA PRO A 31 2.33 -8.43 -3.35
C PRO A 31 1.89 -8.07 -1.92
N HIS A 32 2.76 -8.27 -0.92
CA HIS A 32 2.46 -7.93 0.47
C HIS A 32 2.27 -6.43 0.69
N LEU A 33 3.06 -5.61 0.00
CA LEU A 33 3.00 -4.16 0.11
C LEU A 33 1.73 -3.62 -0.58
N VAL A 34 1.36 -4.18 -1.74
CA VAL A 34 0.09 -3.85 -2.41
C VAL A 34 -1.11 -4.15 -1.50
N ALA A 35 -1.15 -5.33 -0.89
CA ALA A 35 -2.24 -5.73 -0.01
C ALA A 35 -2.34 -4.85 1.24
N TYR A 36 -1.20 -4.48 1.83
CA TYR A 36 -1.17 -3.55 2.97
C TYR A 36 -1.74 -2.17 2.59
N ILE A 37 -1.27 -1.58 1.49
CA ILE A 37 -1.73 -0.25 1.06
C ILE A 37 -3.22 -0.30 0.66
N ALA A 38 -3.66 -1.34 -0.03
CA ALA A 38 -5.07 -1.51 -0.39
C ALA A 38 -5.97 -1.65 0.84
N ALA A 39 -5.54 -2.36 1.88
CA ALA A 39 -6.28 -2.47 3.13
C ALA A 39 -6.48 -1.10 3.80
N GLU A 40 -5.41 -0.30 3.88
CA GLU A 40 -5.44 1.06 4.42
C GLU A 40 -6.41 1.96 3.61
N LEU A 41 -6.32 1.92 2.28
CA LEU A 41 -7.19 2.70 1.38
C LEU A 41 -8.67 2.32 1.49
N LEU A 42 -8.96 1.06 1.78
CA LEU A 42 -10.33 0.55 1.93
C LEU A 42 -10.85 0.68 3.38
N GLY A 43 -10.02 1.16 4.31
CA GLY A 43 -10.36 1.24 5.73
C GLY A 43 -10.57 -0.12 6.38
N ILE A 44 -9.94 -1.18 5.84
CA ILE A 44 -9.95 -2.52 6.41
C ILE A 44 -8.78 -2.59 7.39
N ASP A 45 -9.07 -2.94 8.63
CA ASP A 45 -8.05 -3.04 9.68
C ASP A 45 -7.00 -4.09 9.27
N ALA A 46 -5.72 -3.72 9.20
CA ALA A 46 -4.63 -4.57 8.66
C ALA A 46 -4.50 -5.93 9.39
N ARG A 47 -5.06 -6.04 10.59
CA ARG A 47 -5.17 -7.30 11.36
C ARG A 47 -6.10 -8.32 10.70
N GLU A 48 -7.11 -7.87 9.96
CA GLU A 48 -8.06 -8.74 9.27
C GLU A 48 -7.50 -9.28 7.95
N THR A 49 -6.47 -8.63 7.40
CA THR A 49 -5.90 -8.99 6.10
C THR A 49 -4.73 -9.97 6.21
N GLY A 50 -4.19 -10.21 7.41
CA GLY A 50 -3.05 -11.10 7.64
C GLY A 50 -1.70 -10.55 7.15
N TYR A 51 -1.67 -9.30 6.66
CA TYR A 51 -0.48 -8.56 6.26
C TYR A 51 0.05 -7.64 7.37
N ASP A 52 -0.24 -7.99 8.63
CA ASP A 52 0.32 -7.28 9.79
C ASP A 52 1.85 -7.37 9.70
N ASP A 53 2.49 -6.19 9.65
CA ASP A 53 3.93 -5.94 9.53
C ASP A 53 4.77 -6.61 10.65
N ARG A 54 4.14 -7.41 11.51
CA ARG A 54 4.73 -8.30 12.51
C ARG A 54 5.25 -9.61 11.93
N VAL A 55 4.97 -9.94 10.67
CA VAL A 55 5.62 -11.10 10.01
C VAL A 55 6.99 -10.68 9.47
N ARG A 56 7.96 -10.61 10.40
CA ARG A 56 9.38 -11.02 10.30
C ARG A 56 10.32 -10.08 11.07
N LEU A 57 10.18 -10.07 12.39
CA LEU A 57 11.28 -9.76 13.32
C LEU A 57 11.38 -10.87 14.38
N ASP A 58 11.56 -12.10 13.91
CA ASP A 58 12.03 -13.28 14.66
C ASP A 58 12.76 -14.10 13.57
N GLU A 59 14.03 -14.50 13.63
CA GLU A 59 14.91 -14.79 14.75
C GLU A 59 16.36 -14.35 14.38
N THR A 60 16.87 -13.26 14.95
CA THR A 60 18.31 -13.22 15.29
C THR A 60 18.37 -13.49 16.78
N ASP A 61 18.27 -14.77 17.12
CA ASP A 61 18.54 -15.27 18.45
C ASP A 61 20.06 -15.20 18.65
N ASP A 62 20.53 -14.04 19.08
CA ASP A 62 21.83 -13.85 19.71
C ASP A 62 21.85 -14.67 21.02
N THR A 63 22.26 -15.93 20.96
CA THR A 63 22.87 -16.60 22.11
C THR A 63 24.07 -17.46 21.69
N ASN A 64 25.25 -16.81 21.69
CA ASN A 64 26.52 -17.49 21.88
C ASN A 64 26.48 -18.31 23.18
N ASN A 65 26.66 -19.63 23.08
CA ASN A 65 27.11 -20.48 24.19
C ASN A 65 28.13 -21.50 23.71
#